data_AF-A0A3C0GNI9-F1
#
_entry.id   AF-A0A3C0GNI9-F1
#
_cell.length_a   1.000
_cell.length_b   1.000
_cell.length_c   1.000
_cell.angle_alpha   90.00
_cell.angle_beta   90.00
_cell.angle_gamma   90.00
#
_symmetry.space_group_name_H-M   'P 1'
#
loop_
_entity.id
_entity.type
_entity.pdbx_description
1 polymer ?
#
loop_
_entity_poly.entity_id
_entity_poly.type
_entity_poly.pdbx_seq_one_letter_code
_entity_poly.pdbx_strand_id
1 'polypeptide(L)' 'MPTGSNNSTTILHKDLERQTLAQLLEDFQRRGGSIQVLGTSAIRPSLSRRQINEANAQARNKRQQATGASA' A
#
# COMPACT_ATOMS: atom_id res chain seq x y z
N MET A 1 26.54 8.84 -3.94
CA MET A 1 25.92 9.32 -2.69
C MET A 1 24.41 9.37 -2.89
N PRO A 2 23.59 8.53 -2.24
CA PRO A 2 22.14 8.63 -2.39
C PRO A 2 21.59 9.75 -1.49
N THR A 3 21.02 10.77 -2.11
CA THR A 3 20.26 11.87 -1.49
C THR A 3 18.82 11.43 -1.26
N GLY A 4 18.56 10.64 -0.22
CA GLY A 4 17.21 10.34 0.25
C GLY A 4 16.75 11.41 1.23
N SER A 5 15.60 12.04 0.97
CA SER A 5 14.99 13.03 1.87
C SER A 5 14.61 12.34 3.19
N ASN A 6 15.20 12.82 4.30
CA ASN A 6 14.88 12.41 5.67
C ASN A 6 13.58 13.09 6.13
N ASN A 7 12.43 12.71 5.59
CA ASN A 7 11.13 13.07 6.17
C ASN A 7 10.88 12.25 7.46
N SER A 8 11.77 12.40 8.44
CA SER A 8 11.89 11.65 9.69
C SER A 8 10.94 12.16 10.79
N THR A 9 9.64 12.19 10.50
CA THR A 9 8.58 12.18 11.53
C THR A 9 7.72 10.92 11.44
N THR A 10 7.88 10.13 10.38
CA THR A 10 7.01 8.99 10.08
C THR A 10 7.60 7.63 10.46
N ILE A 11 8.91 7.52 10.67
CA ILE A 11 9.57 6.23 10.94
C ILE A 11 9.41 5.85 12.43
N LEU A 12 9.73 6.77 13.34
CA LEU A 12 9.64 6.52 14.80
C LEU A 12 8.21 6.24 15.28
N HIS A 13 7.21 6.96 14.75
CA HIS A 13 5.81 6.71 15.08
C HIS A 13 5.38 5.29 14.68
N LYS A 14 5.82 4.84 13.50
CA LYS A 14 5.54 3.49 13.01
C LYS A 14 6.24 2.42 13.82
N ASP A 15 7.40 2.70 14.41
CA ASP A 15 8.11 1.73 15.24
C ASP A 15 7.37 1.48 16.57
N LEU A 16 6.79 2.53 17.17
CA LEU A 16 5.92 2.39 18.33
C LEU A 16 4.66 1.58 17.99
N GLU A 17 4.01 1.89 16.88
CA GLU A 17 2.85 1.12 16.39
C GLU A 17 3.20 -0.34 16.10
N ARG A 18 4.41 -0.63 15.59
CA ARG A 18 4.87 -2.02 15.39
C ARG A 18 5.04 -2.76 16.70
N GLN A 19 5.57 -2.10 17.73
CA GLN A 19 5.76 -2.71 19.06
C GLN A 19 4.42 -3.01 19.72
N THR A 20 3.46 -2.10 19.66
CA THR A 20 2.13 -2.32 20.23
C THR A 20 1.39 -3.45 19.53
N LEU A 21 1.47 -3.53 18.20
CA LEU A 21 0.91 -4.65 17.44
C LEU A 21 1.56 -5.99 17.82
N ALA A 22 2.88 -6.03 18.01
CA ALA A 22 3.59 -7.25 18.41
C ALA A 22 3.08 -7.77 19.77
N GLN A 23 2.92 -6.88 20.75
CA GLN A 23 2.37 -7.23 22.07
C GLN A 23 0.94 -7.77 21.98
N LEU A 24 0.08 -7.13 21.18
CA LEU A 24 -1.30 -7.58 20.98
C LEU A 24 -1.37 -8.97 20.32
N LEU A 25 -0.50 -9.25 19.36
CA LEU A 25 -0.43 -10.56 18.71
C LEU A 25 0.05 -11.65 19.68
N GLU A 26 1.03 -11.34 20.52
CA GLU A 26 1.52 -12.26 21.55
C GLU A 26 0.42 -12.57 22.59
N ASP A 27 -0.28 -11.54 23.08
CA ASP A 27 -1.37 -11.73 24.03
C ASP A 27 -2.54 -12.51 23.42
N PHE A 28 -2.84 -12.28 22.13
CA PHE A 28 -3.84 -13.06 21.40
C PHE A 28 -3.46 -14.54 21.32
N GLN A 29 -2.19 -14.86 21.02
CA GLN A 29 -1.68 -16.22 21.01
C GLN A 29 -1.74 -16.88 22.39
N ARG A 30 -1.33 -16.17 23.45
CA ARG A 30 -1.40 -16.68 24.85
C ARG A 30 -2.82 -17.02 25.28
N ARG A 31 -3.82 -16.29 24.78
CA ARG A 31 -5.25 -16.55 25.05
C ARG A 31 -5.83 -17.69 24.20
N GLY A 32 -5.01 -18.39 23.41
CA GLY A 32 -5.43 -19.49 22.55
C GLY A 32 -5.89 -19.07 21.15
N GLY A 33 -5.69 -17.80 20.78
CA GLY A 33 -5.95 -17.30 19.44
C GLY A 33 -4.98 -17.87 18.41
N SER A 34 -5.49 -18.27 17.25
CA SER A 34 -4.68 -18.79 16.15
C SER A 34 -4.46 -17.69 15.10
N ILE A 35 -3.20 -17.38 14.80
CA ILE A 35 -2.83 -16.47 13.72
C ILE A 35 -2.59 -17.30 12.47
N GLN A 36 -3.36 -17.05 11.40
CA GLN A 36 -3.18 -17.69 10.11
C GLN A 36 -2.68 -16.68 9.09
N VAL A 37 -1.69 -17.07 8.30
CA VAL A 37 -1.26 -16.28 7.15
C VAL A 37 -2.30 -16.48 6.06
N LEU A 38 -3.02 -15.41 5.70
CA LEU A 38 -4.05 -15.40 4.64
C LEU A 38 -3.40 -15.45 3.25
N GLY A 39 -2.59 -16.48 3.00
CA GLY A 39 -1.92 -16.80 1.73
C GLY A 39 -1.31 -15.60 1.00
N THR A 40 -1.17 -15.73 -0.32
CA THR A 40 -0.91 -14.58 -1.20
C THR A 40 -2.23 -13.84 -1.43
N SER A 41 -2.68 -13.10 -0.42
CA SER A 41 -3.58 -11.98 -0.70
C SER A 41 -2.92 -11.17 -1.82
N ALA A 42 -3.62 -10.94 -2.94
CA ALA A 42 -3.05 -10.24 -4.08
C ALA A 42 -2.72 -8.81 -3.66
N ILE A 43 -1.53 -8.61 -3.11
CA ILE A 43 -0.92 -7.32 -2.92
C ILE A 43 -0.71 -6.85 -4.35
N ARG A 44 -1.60 -5.97 -4.82
CA ARG A 44 -1.44 -5.35 -6.14
C ARG A 44 0.03 -4.88 -6.19
N PRO A 45 0.78 -5.21 -7.26
CA PRO A 45 2.16 -4.77 -7.37
C PRO A 45 2.19 -3.28 -7.05
N SER A 46 3.10 -2.86 -6.16
CA SER A 46 3.28 -1.47 -5.83
C SER A 46 3.69 -0.75 -7.12
N LEU A 47 2.69 -0.24 -7.85
CA LEU A 47 2.91 0.45 -9.09
C LEU A 47 3.83 1.63 -8.78
N SER A 48 4.92 1.73 -9.53
CA SER A 48 5.76 2.91 -9.49
C SER A 48 4.90 4.13 -9.81
N ARG A 49 5.24 5.28 -9.23
CA ARG A 49 4.53 6.56 -9.48
C ARG A 49 4.36 6.85 -10.97
N ARG A 50 5.34 6.42 -11.79
CA ARG A 50 5.28 6.49 -13.25
C ARG A 50 4.16 5.61 -13.84
N GLN A 51 4.08 4.35 -13.41
CA GLN A 51 3.07 3.39 -13.88
C GLN A 51 1.65 3.83 -13.50
N ILE A 52 1.47 4.43 -12.31
CA ILE A 52 0.18 5.01 -11.88
C ILE A 52 -0.22 6.15 -12.81
N ASN A 53 0.70 7.07 -13.10
CA ASN A 53 0.44 8.22 -13.96
C ASN A 53 0.09 7.80 -15.39
N GLU A 54 0.79 6.81 -15.92
CA GLU A 54 0.54 6.26 -17.25
C GLU A 54 -0.82 5.57 -17.34
N ALA A 55 -1.16 4.72 -16.36
CA ALA A 55 -2.49 4.10 -16.27
C ALA A 55 -3.61 5.16 -16.21
N ASN A 56 -3.42 6.23 -15.44
CA ASN A 56 -4.36 7.34 -15.34
C ASN A 56 -4.47 8.16 -16.63
N ALA A 57 -3.38 8.34 -17.38
CA ALA A 57 -3.39 8.98 -18.69
C ALA A 57 -4.16 8.13 -19.71
N GLN A 58 -3.89 6.82 -19.76
CA GLN A 58 -4.59 5.90 -20.66
C GLN A 58 -6.09 5.82 -20.33
N ALA A 59 -6.47 5.79 -19.05
CA ALA A 59 -7.87 5.81 -18.64
C ALA A 59 -8.60 7.10 -19.07
N ARG A 60 -7.93 8.27 -18.98
CA ARG A 60 -8.47 9.55 -19.47
C ARG A 60 -8.66 9.54 -20.99
N ASN A 61 -7.65 9.10 -21.73
CA ASN A 61 -7.71 9.02 -23.19
C ASN A 61 -8.83 8.07 -23.66
N LYS A 62 -9.00 6.93 -22.99
CA LYS A 62 -10.08 5.97 -23.29
C LYS A 62 -11.47 6.56 -23.03
N ARG A 63 -11.64 7.36 -21.97
CA ARG A 63 -12.90 8.07 -21.69
C ARG A 63 -13.19 9.13 -22.75
N GLN A 64 -12.18 9.88 -23.19
CA GLN A 64 -12.33 10.91 -24.23
C GLN A 64 -12.72 10.32 -25.58
N GLN A 65 -12.16 9.16 -25.95
CA GLN A 65 -12.54 8.43 -27.16
C GLN A 65 -13.99 7.93 -27.08
N ALA A 66 -14.45 7.48 -25.91
CA ALA A 66 -15.84 7.06 -25.71
C ALA A 66 -16.84 8.23 -25.78
N THR A 67 -16.46 9.44 -25.34
CA THR A 67 -17.31 10.63 -25.43
C THR A 67 -17.26 11.32 -26.80
N GLY A 68 -16.19 11.14 -27.57
CA GLY A 68 -16.02 11.71 -28.90
C GLY A 68 -16.64 10.87 -30.04
N ALA A 69 -17.11 9.65 -29.75
CA ALA A 69 -17.78 8.76 -30.71
C ALA A 69 -19.31 8.94 -30.73
N SER A 70 -19.84 9.93 -30.02
CA SER A 70 -21.27 10.26 -29.91
C SER A 70 -21.57 11.66 -30.45
N ALA A 71 -21.01 12.02 -31.61
CA ALA A 71 -21.29 13.26 -32.34
C ALA A 71 -21.66 12.93 -33.80
#